data_AF-A0A9E4LPX6-F1
#
_entry.id   AF-A0A9E4LPX6-F1
#
_cell.length_a   1.000
_cell.length_b   1.000
_cell.length_c   1.000
_cell.angle_alpha   90.00
_cell.angle_beta   90.00
_cell.angle_gamma   90.00
#
_symmetry.space_group_name_H-M   'P 1'
#
loop_
_entity.id
_entity.type
_entity.pdbx_description
1 polymer ?
#
loop_
_entity_poly.entity_id
_entity_poly.type
_entity_poly.pdbx_seq_one_letter_code
_entity_poly.pdbx_strand_id
1 'polypeptide(L)' 'MKNKSIDFYSLIPLYTEEVELKMKKGVETLFDGFDKYGVSDIIQLDRPNTAK' A
#
# COMPACT_ATOMS: atom_id res chain seq x y z
N MET A 1 7.48 -33.39 -3.24
CA MET A 1 7.16 -31.97 -3.46
C MET A 1 5.74 -31.58 -3.03
N LYS A 2 5.02 -32.39 -2.23
CA LYS A 2 3.73 -31.94 -1.68
C LYS A 2 4.00 -30.93 -0.55
N ASN A 3 3.29 -29.80 -0.58
CA ASN A 3 3.28 -28.73 0.44
C ASN A 3 4.47 -27.73 0.43
N LYS A 4 5.02 -27.38 -0.72
CA LYS A 4 5.87 -26.18 -0.84
C LYS A 4 5.10 -25.07 -1.54
N SER A 5 5.01 -23.89 -0.94
CA SER A 5 4.52 -22.66 -1.56
C SER A 5 5.68 -21.73 -1.89
N ILE A 6 5.50 -20.90 -2.91
CA ILE A 6 6.35 -19.74 -3.18
C ILE A 6 5.41 -18.54 -3.18
N ASP A 7 5.66 -17.60 -2.29
CA ASP A 7 4.86 -16.40 -2.14
C ASP A 7 5.65 -15.20 -2.67
N PHE A 8 5.00 -14.37 -3.49
CA PHE A 8 5.56 -13.14 -4.03
C PHE A 8 4.96 -11.95 -3.29
N TYR A 9 5.81 -11.09 -2.75
CA TYR A 9 5.41 -9.90 -2.02
C TYR A 9 5.95 -8.66 -2.73
N SER A 10 5.12 -7.62 -2.83
CA SER A 10 5.53 -6.29 -3.27
C SER A 10 5.67 -5.37 -2.06
N LEU A 11 6.61 -4.43 -2.12
CA LEU A 11 6.81 -3.39 -1.12
C LEU A 11 6.32 -2.05 -1.67
N ILE A 12 5.40 -1.42 -0.97
CA ILE A 12 4.91 -0.08 -1.31
C ILE A 12 5.44 0.89 -0.24
N PRO A 13 6.27 1.89 -0.61
CA PRO A 13 6.73 2.90 0.34
C PRO A 13 5.56 3.79 0.75
N LEU A 14 5.40 4.02 2.04
CA LEU A 14 4.30 4.80 2.61
C LEU A 14 4.81 6.11 3.19
N TYR A 15 4.01 7.18 3.06
CA TYR A 15 4.17 8.37 3.87
C TYR A 15 3.81 8.09 5.33
N THR A 16 4.33 8.89 6.26
CA THR A 16 4.02 8.74 7.69
C THR A 16 2.52 8.80 7.96
N GLU A 17 1.79 9.69 7.27
CA GLU A 17 0.34 9.84 7.43
C GLU A 17 -0.44 8.61 6.90
N GLU A 18 0.05 7.96 5.85
CA GLU A 18 -0.51 6.72 5.30
C GLU A 18 -0.30 5.54 6.27
N VAL A 19 0.88 5.48 6.91
CA VAL A 19 1.14 4.51 7.99
C VAL A 19 0.19 4.74 9.15
N GLU A 20 0.03 6.00 9.60
CA GLU A 20 -0.90 6.32 10.69
C GLU A 20 -2.36 5.98 10.36
N LEU A 21 -2.80 6.27 9.13
CA LEU A 21 -4.14 5.95 8.65
C LEU A 21 -4.38 4.43 8.74
N LYS A 22 -3.45 3.63 8.22
CA LYS A 22 -3.48 2.16 8.33
C LYS A 22 -3.59 1.71 9.78
N MET A 23 -2.78 2.27 10.67
CA MET A 23 -2.77 1.87 12.08
C MET A 23 -4.08 2.23 12.81
N LYS A 24 -4.74 3.33 12.43
CA LYS A 24 -5.98 3.81 13.07
C LYS A 24 -7.25 3.16 12.49
N LYS A 25 -7.30 2.93 11.17
CA LYS A 25 -8.53 2.53 10.44
C LYS A 25 -8.44 1.18 9.75
N GLY A 26 -7.28 0.54 9.76
CA GLY A 26 -7.04 -0.70 9.05
C GLY A 26 -6.53 -0.47 7.63
N VAL A 27 -6.18 -1.57 6.96
CA VAL A 27 -5.50 -1.55 5.66
C VAL A 27 -6.44 -1.21 4.49
N GLU A 28 -7.72 -1.57 4.59
CA GLU A 28 -8.71 -1.33 3.52
C GLU A 28 -8.82 0.17 3.19
N THR A 29 -8.91 1.03 4.21
CA THR A 29 -8.98 2.49 3.99
C THR A 29 -7.71 3.07 3.36
N LEU A 30 -6.55 2.43 3.56
CA LEU A 30 -5.32 2.83 2.86
C LEU A 30 -5.42 2.46 1.37
N PHE A 31 -5.92 1.28 1.05
CA PHE A 31 -6.10 0.80 -0.32
C PHE A 31 -7.18 1.56 -1.09
N ASP A 32 -8.28 1.98 -0.46
CA ASP A 32 -9.28 2.87 -1.08
C ASP A 32 -8.63 4.14 -1.65
N GLY A 33 -7.66 4.70 -0.91
CA GLY A 33 -6.87 5.84 -1.35
C GLY A 33 -5.94 5.50 -2.51
N PHE A 34 -5.29 4.34 -2.48
CA PHE A 34 -4.44 3.87 -3.56
C PHE A 34 -5.22 3.67 -4.86
N ASP A 35 -6.39 3.04 -4.80
CA ASP A 35 -7.25 2.83 -5.96
C ASP A 35 -7.71 4.15 -6.57
N LYS A 36 -8.08 5.13 -5.73
CA LYS A 36 -8.51 6.46 -6.18
C LYS A 36 -7.43 7.19 -6.98
N TYR A 37 -6.15 7.01 -6.63
CA TYR A 37 -5.03 7.71 -7.26
C TYR A 37 -4.15 6.80 -8.15
N GLY A 38 -4.54 5.55 -8.36
CA GLY A 38 -3.79 4.59 -9.18
C GLY A 38 -2.40 4.24 -8.63
N VAL A 39 -2.25 4.18 -7.30
CA VAL A 39 -0.97 3.80 -6.67
C VAL A 39 -0.73 2.30 -6.83
N SER A 40 0.43 1.93 -7.37
CA SER A 40 0.85 0.53 -7.55
C SER A 40 2.17 0.24 -6.82
N ASP A 41 2.76 -0.93 -7.07
CA ASP A 41 4.09 -1.31 -6.57
C ASP A 41 5.25 -0.69 -7.38
N ILE A 42 4.95 0.12 -8.39
CA ILE A 42 5.93 0.94 -9.11
C ILE A 42 6.11 2.26 -8.36
N ILE A 43 7.34 2.54 -7.94
CA ILE A 43 7.67 3.79 -7.23
C ILE A 43 7.51 4.99 -8.18
N GLN A 44 6.58 5.88 -7.84
CA GLN A 44 6.36 7.16 -8.51
C GLN A 44 6.70 8.30 -7.52
N LEU A 45 7.69 9.12 -7.85
CA LEU A 45 8.22 10.15 -6.94
C LEU A 45 7.25 11.32 -6.73
N ASP A 46 6.37 11.56 -7.70
CA ASP A 46 5.37 12.62 -7.73
C ASP A 46 3.96 12.15 -7.35
N ARG A 47 3.83 10.93 -6.79
CA ARG A 47 2.54 10.41 -6.35
C ARG A 47 1.94 11.26 -5.22
N PRO A 48 0.60 11.43 -5.17
CA PRO A 48 -0.04 12.08 -4.03
C PRO A 48 0.08 11.20 -2.77
N ASN A 49 0.09 11.87 -1.61
CA ASN A 49 -0.15 11.24 -0.32
C ASN A 49 -1.65 10.98 -0.19
N THR A 50 -2.06 9.72 -0.03
CA THR A 50 -3.49 9.35 -0.08
C THR A 50 -4.22 9.56 1.26
N ALA A 51 -3.49 9.98 2.30
CA ALA A 51 -4.00 10.30 3.62
C ALA A 51 -4.08 11.83 3.89
N LYS A 52 -3.79 12.67 2.89
CA LYS A 52 -3.92 14.14 2.95
C LYS A 52 -5.05 14.66 2.07
#